data_AF-A0A7W1QF43-F1
#
_entry.id   AF-A0A7W1QF43-F1
#
_cell.length_a   1.000
_cell.length_b   1.000
_cell.length_c   1.000
_cell.angle_alpha   90.00
_cell.angle_beta   90.00
_cell.angle_gamma   90.00
#
_symmetry.space_group_name_H-M   'P 1'
#
loop_
_entity.id
_entity.type
_entity.pdbx_description
1 polymer ?
#
loop_
_entity_poly.entity_id
_entity_poly.type
_entity_poly.pdbx_seq_one_letter_code
_entity_poly.pdbx_strand_id
1 'polypeptide(L)'
;MLFEVRQPYVDVSAQDLSLTLGAAAAPAIEVLSATLCGFEIELRLLGCSHQALAGGAAELSETVACVPGVVGSLPLRRSDGGYDFRARVERYGADCAAYAARAGAVLRDAAGDPLALAGLFA
;
A
#
# COMPACT_ATOMS: atom_id res chain seq x y z
N MET A 1 7.16 -8.21 7.34
CA MET A 1 6.52 -8.16 8.69
C MET A 1 5.00 -8.15 8.54
N LEU A 2 4.27 -8.96 9.33
CA LEU A 2 2.80 -8.99 9.35
C LEU A 2 2.29 -8.36 10.65
N PHE A 3 1.36 -7.41 10.54
CA PHE A 3 0.82 -6.64 11.65
C PHE A 3 -0.70 -6.85 11.79
N GLU A 4 -1.19 -6.83 13.02
CA GLU A 4 -2.63 -6.91 13.32
C GLU A 4 -3.26 -5.50 13.35
N VAL A 5 -4.19 -5.24 12.44
CA VAL A 5 -4.89 -3.95 12.35
C VAL A 5 -6.11 -3.98 13.28
N ARG A 6 -6.06 -3.19 14.34
CA ARG A 6 -7.12 -3.09 15.36
C ARG A 6 -8.19 -2.05 15.07
N GLN A 7 -8.04 -1.29 13.99
CA GLN A 7 -9.05 -0.34 13.55
C GLN A 7 -10.18 -1.08 12.81
N PRO A 8 -11.43 -0.58 12.87
CA PRO A 8 -12.53 -1.20 12.15
C PRO A 8 -12.23 -1.33 10.66
N TYR A 9 -12.57 -2.49 10.08
CA TYR A 9 -12.51 -2.65 8.63
C TYR A 9 -13.49 -1.69 7.96
N VAL A 10 -12.98 -0.89 7.03
CA VAL A 10 -13.79 -0.05 6.14
C VAL A 10 -13.81 -0.73 4.79
N ASP A 11 -15.01 -0.97 4.27
CA ASP A 11 -15.16 -1.58 2.95
C ASP A 11 -14.68 -0.60 1.88
N VAL A 12 -13.46 -0.84 1.40
CA VAL A 12 -12.77 -0.03 0.40
C VAL A 12 -12.63 -0.87 -0.85
N SER A 13 -13.22 -0.42 -1.96
CA SER A 13 -12.99 -1.03 -3.26
C SER A 13 -11.67 -0.52 -3.83
N ALA A 14 -11.01 -1.36 -4.64
CA ALA A 14 -9.88 -0.92 -5.45
C ALA A 14 -10.23 0.26 -6.37
N GLN A 15 -11.51 0.46 -6.69
CA GLN A 15 -12.01 1.60 -7.47
C GLN A 15 -12.01 2.91 -6.68
N ASP A 16 -12.00 2.87 -5.35
CA ASP A 16 -12.00 4.05 -4.49
C ASP A 16 -10.59 4.56 -4.20
N LEU A 17 -9.56 3.82 -4.64
CA LEU A 17 -8.17 4.18 -4.45
C LEU A 17 -7.73 5.23 -5.47
N SER A 18 -6.82 6.09 -5.04
CA SER A 18 -6.12 7.06 -5.87
C SER A 18 -4.62 7.02 -5.58
N LEU A 19 -3.81 7.40 -6.56
CA LEU A 19 -2.37 7.57 -6.43
C LEU A 19 -2.04 9.07 -6.32
N THR A 20 -1.42 9.47 -5.21
CA THR A 20 -0.92 10.82 -4.97
C THR A 20 0.59 10.78 -4.80
N LEU A 21 1.32 11.66 -5.50
CA LEU A 21 2.75 11.85 -5.32
C LEU A 21 3.03 13.16 -4.56
N GLY A 22 4.06 13.16 -3.71
CA GLY A 22 4.51 14.36 -2.99
C GLY A 22 3.64 14.75 -1.79
N ALA A 23 2.75 13.87 -1.33
CA ALA A 23 1.97 14.11 -0.13
C ALA A 23 2.87 14.13 1.11
N ALA A 24 2.52 14.94 2.11
CA ALA A 24 3.18 14.90 3.41
C ALA A 24 3.02 13.53 4.08
N ALA A 25 3.93 13.20 5.00
CA ALA A 25 3.85 11.96 5.77
C ALA A 25 2.53 11.90 6.55
N ALA A 26 1.73 10.87 6.27
CA ALA A 26 0.45 10.63 6.91
C ALA A 26 0.63 9.87 8.24
N PRO A 27 -0.26 10.05 9.24
CA PRO A 27 -0.31 9.19 10.41
C PRO A 27 -0.47 7.73 9.99
N ALA A 28 0.40 6.86 10.48
CA ALA A 28 0.43 5.45 10.13
C ALA A 28 0.07 4.59 11.33
N ILE A 29 -0.57 3.45 11.06
CA ILE A 29 -0.83 2.39 12.04
C ILE A 29 0.48 1.71 12.41
N GLU A 30 1.32 1.46 11.39
CA GLU A 30 2.64 0.87 11.55
C GLU A 30 3.60 1.44 10.49
N VAL A 31 4.88 1.53 10.85
CA VAL A 31 5.95 2.03 9.97
C VAL A 31 7.10 1.04 9.94
N LEU A 32 7.49 0.61 8.75
CA LEU A 32 8.75 -0.09 8.51
C LEU A 32 9.76 0.91 7.95
N SER A 33 10.82 1.18 8.72
CA SER A 33 11.96 1.99 8.28
C SER A 33 13.12 1.10 7.85
N ALA A 34 13.74 1.41 6.72
CA ALA A 34 14.90 0.68 6.20
C ALA A 34 15.80 1.58 5.35
N THR A 35 17.07 1.21 5.21
CA THR A 35 17.98 1.84 4.25
C THR A 35 18.12 0.94 3.02
N LEU A 36 17.82 1.46 1.83
CA LEU A 36 17.97 0.76 0.56
C LEU A 36 18.77 1.61 -0.43
N CYS A 37 19.87 1.05 -0.95
CA CYS A 37 20.75 1.76 -1.90
C CYS A 37 21.23 3.14 -1.41
N GLY A 38 21.39 3.31 -0.08
CA GLY A 38 21.78 4.58 0.54
C GLY A 38 20.64 5.58 0.76
N PHE A 39 19.40 5.22 0.41
CA PHE A 39 18.20 5.99 0.71
C PHE A 39 17.50 5.47 1.96
N GLU A 40 17.10 6.38 2.82
CA GLU A 40 16.15 6.08 3.90
C GLU A 40 14.75 5.90 3.29
N ILE A 41 14.13 4.76 3.59
CA ILE A 41 12.82 4.34 3.13
C ILE A 41 11.90 4.17 4.33
N GLU A 42 10.67 4.65 4.22
CA GLU A 42 9.58 4.31 5.14
C GLU A 42 8.40 3.73 4.39
N LEU A 43 7.98 2.52 4.76
CA LEU A 43 6.70 1.95 4.36
C LEU A 43 5.70 2.14 5.49
N ARG A 44 4.58 2.80 5.18
CA ARG A 44 3.59 3.27 6.17
C ARG A 44 2.26 2.59 5.88
N LEU A 45 1.76 1.83 6.84
CA LEU A 45 0.44 1.21 6.77
C LEU A 45 -0.62 2.20 7.25
N LEU A 46 -1.56 2.57 6.38
CA LEU A 46 -2.59 3.60 6.68
C LEU A 46 -3.97 3.02 7.03
N GLY A 47 -4.10 1.69 7.11
CA GLY A 47 -5.38 0.98 7.20
C GLY A 47 -5.60 0.16 5.93
N CYS A 48 -6.65 0.46 5.16
CA CYS A 48 -6.94 -0.21 3.87
C CYS A 48 -5.98 0.22 2.73
N SER A 49 -4.84 0.85 3.04
CA SER A 49 -3.97 1.49 2.07
C SER A 49 -2.55 1.74 2.59
N HIS A 50 -1.70 2.43 1.84
CA HIS A 50 -0.30 2.63 2.20
C HIS A 50 0.30 3.95 1.71
N GLN A 51 1.42 4.32 2.32
CA GLN A 51 2.31 5.37 1.85
C GLN A 51 3.76 4.88 1.88
N ALA A 52 4.53 5.14 0.83
CA ALA A 52 5.95 4.85 0.73
C ALA A 52 6.74 6.15 0.58
N LEU A 53 7.71 6.37 1.47
CA LEU A 53 8.58 7.55 1.46
C LEU A 53 10.02 7.11 1.16
N ALA A 54 10.75 7.89 0.36
CA ALA A 54 12.16 7.67 0.10
C ALA A 54 12.94 9.01 0.07
N GLY A 55 14.18 8.99 0.58
CA GLY A 55 15.10 10.13 0.49
C GLY A 55 14.93 11.19 1.58
N GLY A 56 14.51 10.80 2.79
CA GLY A 56 14.32 11.73 3.91
C GLY A 56 12.97 12.44 3.87
N ALA A 57 12.91 13.75 4.18
CA ALA A 57 11.65 14.51 4.30
C ALA A 57 10.97 14.79 2.93
N ALA A 58 10.61 13.72 2.22
CA ALA A 58 9.82 13.64 0.99
C ALA A 58 10.50 14.04 -0.32
N GLU A 59 11.67 13.47 -0.63
CA GLU A 59 12.18 13.49 -2.02
C GLU A 59 11.28 12.67 -2.95
N LEU A 60 10.81 11.51 -2.48
CA LEU A 60 9.69 10.77 -3.06
C LEU A 60 8.67 10.40 -1.98
N SER A 61 7.40 10.69 -2.25
CA SER A 61 6.26 10.26 -1.43
C SER A 61 5.22 9.68 -2.38
N GLU A 62 5.02 8.36 -2.32
CA GLU A 62 3.94 7.65 -2.99
C GLU A 62 2.84 7.38 -1.98
N THR A 63 1.63 7.82 -2.26
CA THR A 63 0.47 7.50 -1.42
C THR A 63 -0.61 6.89 -2.29
N VAL A 64 -0.94 5.63 -2.01
CA VAL A 64 -2.16 5.02 -2.53
C VAL A 64 -3.15 5.06 -1.39
N ALA A 65 -4.27 5.78 -1.55
CA ALA A 65 -5.32 5.89 -0.53
C ALA A 65 -6.66 6.33 -1.13
N CYS A 66 -7.74 6.08 -0.39
CA CYS A 66 -9.01 6.74 -0.61
C CYS A 66 -8.90 8.20 -0.19
N VAL A 67 -9.26 9.11 -1.10
CA VAL A 67 -9.28 10.54 -0.81
C VAL A 67 -10.74 10.97 -0.65
N PRO A 68 -11.14 11.52 0.52
CA PRO A 68 -12.51 11.97 0.74
C PRO A 68 -12.97 12.96 -0.35
N GLY A 69 -14.15 12.70 -0.93
CA GLY A 69 -14.74 13.56 -1.97
C GLY A 69 -14.13 13.40 -3.37
N VAL A 70 -13.19 12.46 -3.56
CA VAL A 70 -12.61 12.14 -4.86
C VAL A 70 -13.09 10.76 -5.29
N VAL A 71 -13.61 10.67 -6.51
CA VAL A 71 -13.85 9.37 -7.14
C VAL A 71 -12.49 8.74 -7.42
N GLY A 72 -12.24 7.56 -6.85
CA GLY A 72 -10.96 6.88 -7.01
C GLY A 72 -10.61 6.68 -8.50
N SER A 73 -9.33 6.90 -8.80
CA SER A 73 -8.78 6.91 -10.15
C SER A 73 -7.37 6.33 -10.11
N LEU A 74 -7.21 5.16 -9.48
CA LEU A 74 -5.92 4.49 -9.41
C LEU A 74 -5.45 4.11 -10.83
N PRO A 75 -4.35 4.69 -11.33
CA PRO A 75 -3.86 4.35 -12.66
C PRO A 75 -3.30 2.93 -12.65
N LEU A 76 -3.52 2.15 -13.72
CA LEU A 76 -2.86 0.85 -13.86
C LEU A 76 -1.35 1.00 -14.04
N ARG A 77 -0.93 2.12 -14.62
CA ARG A 77 0.48 2.51 -14.81
C ARG A 77 0.64 4.02 -14.71
N ARG A 78 1.70 4.47 -14.08
CA ARG A 78 2.14 5.87 -14.11
C ARG A 78 3.66 5.90 -14.11
N SER A 79 4.23 6.67 -15.00
CA SER A 79 5.68 6.91 -15.03
C SER A 79 5.90 8.42 -14.99
N ASP A 80 6.84 8.87 -14.16
CA ASP A 80 7.11 10.29 -13.92
C ASP A 80 8.60 10.47 -13.59
N GLY A 81 9.40 10.91 -14.56
CA GLY A 81 10.86 10.96 -14.40
C GLY A 81 11.44 9.59 -14.06
N GLY A 82 12.05 9.47 -12.86
CA GLY A 82 12.64 8.23 -12.35
C GLY A 82 11.67 7.28 -11.64
N TYR A 83 10.38 7.62 -11.57
CA TYR A 83 9.35 6.86 -10.87
C TYR A 83 8.52 6.01 -11.85
N ASP A 84 8.30 4.73 -11.53
CA ASP A 84 7.38 3.82 -12.25
C ASP A 84 6.45 3.12 -11.26
N PHE A 85 5.15 3.30 -11.48
CA PHE A 85 4.08 2.67 -10.72
C PHE A 85 3.28 1.71 -11.59
N ARG A 86 2.89 0.57 -11.00
CA ARG A 86 2.00 -0.41 -11.63
C ARG A 86 1.01 -0.95 -10.63
N ALA A 87 -0.26 -1.01 -11.04
CA ALA A 87 -1.32 -1.63 -10.27
C ALA A 87 -2.06 -2.67 -11.12
N ARG A 88 -2.56 -3.71 -10.45
CA ARG A 88 -3.44 -4.73 -11.04
C ARG A 88 -4.57 -5.02 -10.06
N VAL A 89 -5.79 -5.03 -10.58
CA VAL A 89 -6.99 -5.41 -9.82
C VAL A 89 -7.46 -6.78 -10.30
N GLU A 90 -7.64 -7.69 -9.34
CA GLU A 90 -8.17 -9.02 -9.58
C GLU A 90 -9.60 -9.10 -9.00
N ARG A 91 -10.56 -9.64 -9.76
CA ARG A 91 -11.94 -9.82 -9.31
C ARG A 91 -12.26 -11.30 -9.19
N TYR A 92 -12.65 -11.73 -8.00
CA TYR A 92 -12.92 -13.13 -7.68
C TYR A 92 -14.42 -13.47 -7.57
N GLY A 93 -15.30 -12.46 -7.53
CA GLY A 93 -16.75 -12.67 -7.45
C GLY A 93 -17.12 -13.50 -6.22
N ALA A 94 -17.88 -14.57 -6.43
CA ALA A 94 -18.30 -15.50 -5.37
C ALA A 94 -17.23 -16.57 -5.03
N ASP A 95 -16.09 -16.61 -5.72
CA ASP A 95 -15.03 -17.58 -5.47
C ASP A 95 -14.13 -17.16 -4.30
N CYS A 96 -14.67 -17.31 -3.09
CA CYS A 96 -13.97 -16.99 -1.85
C CYS A 96 -12.69 -17.83 -1.67
N ALA A 97 -12.66 -19.06 -2.20
CA ALA A 97 -11.50 -19.94 -2.07
C ALA A 97 -10.32 -19.44 -2.92
N ALA A 98 -10.58 -19.03 -4.16
CA ALA A 98 -9.57 -18.45 -5.03
C ALA A 98 -9.05 -17.10 -4.47
N TYR A 99 -9.95 -16.26 -3.93
CA TYR A 99 -9.55 -15.02 -3.25
C TYR A 99 -8.63 -15.31 -2.06
N ALA A 100 -9.03 -16.22 -1.16
CA ALA A 100 -8.23 -16.56 0.03
C ALA A 100 -6.87 -17.16 -0.35
N ALA A 101 -6.82 -18.01 -1.39
CA ALA A 101 -5.57 -18.57 -1.89
C ALA A 101 -4.63 -17.47 -2.43
N ARG A 102 -5.16 -16.49 -3.16
CA ARG A 102 -4.37 -15.36 -3.67
C ARG A 102 -3.87 -14.46 -2.55
N ALA A 103 -4.75 -14.07 -1.62
CA ALA A 103 -4.38 -13.24 -0.48
C ALA A 103 -3.30 -13.93 0.37
N GLY A 104 -3.47 -15.23 0.64
CA GLY A 104 -2.48 -16.04 1.34
C GLY A 104 -1.13 -16.12 0.62
N ALA A 105 -1.11 -16.16 -0.72
CA ALA A 105 0.14 -16.11 -1.48
C ALA A 105 0.86 -14.77 -1.30
N VAL A 106 0.15 -13.65 -1.42
CA VAL A 106 0.72 -12.30 -1.20
C VAL A 106 1.29 -12.17 0.21
N LEU A 107 0.57 -12.67 1.23
CA LEU A 107 1.04 -12.63 2.62
C LEU A 107 2.30 -13.50 2.84
N ARG A 108 2.39 -14.67 2.19
CA ARG A 108 3.59 -15.52 2.26
C ARG A 108 4.79 -14.86 1.59
N ASP A 109 4.60 -14.24 0.43
CA ASP A 109 5.66 -13.51 -0.26
C ASP A 109 6.18 -12.36 0.63
N ALA A 110 5.26 -11.58 1.24
CA ALA A 110 5.62 -10.51 2.18
C ALA A 110 6.26 -11.00 3.49
N ALA A 111 5.92 -12.20 3.97
CA ALA A 111 6.54 -12.77 5.17
C ALA A 111 8.00 -13.18 4.92
N GLY A 112 8.37 -13.49 3.67
CA GLY A 112 9.74 -13.84 3.28
C GLY A 112 10.65 -12.64 3.02
N ASP A 113 10.11 -11.42 2.99
CA ASP A 113 10.86 -10.21 2.64
C ASP A 113 11.02 -9.28 3.85
N PRO A 114 12.27 -9.01 4.31
CA PRO A 114 12.52 -8.08 5.41
C PRO A 114 12.11 -6.63 5.09
N LEU A 115 11.93 -6.29 3.81
CA LEU A 115 11.50 -4.98 3.33
C LEU A 115 10.00 -4.92 3.00
N ALA A 116 9.21 -5.91 3.43
CA ALA A 116 7.77 -5.90 3.27
C ALA A 116 7.03 -5.59 4.58
N LEU A 117 5.95 -4.81 4.48
CA LEU A 117 5.01 -4.53 5.55
C LEU A 117 3.60 -4.92 5.10
N ALA A 118 2.94 -5.78 5.88
CA ALA A 118 1.57 -6.24 5.62
C ALA A 118 0.70 -6.09 6.87
N GLY A 119 -0.58 -5.78 6.69
CA GLY A 119 -1.57 -5.68 7.75
C GLY A 119 -2.71 -6.67 7.55
N LEU A 120 -3.20 -7.29 8.63
CA LEU A 120 -4.40 -8.12 8.65
C LEU A 120 -5.39 -7.55 9.66
N PHE A 121 -6.62 -7.30 9.25
CA PHE A 121 -7.69 -6.89 10.16
C PHE A 121 -8.07 -8.06 11.08
N ALA A 122 -8.20 -7.78 12.38
CA ALA A 122 -8.62 -8.73 13.40
C ALA A 122 -10.14 -8.86 13.51
#